data_AF-A0A6V8CNN8-F1
#
_entry.id   AF-A0A6V8CNN8-F1
#
_cell.length_a   1.000
_cell.length_b   1.000
_cell.length_c   1.000
_cell.angle_alpha   90.00
_cell.angle_beta   90.00
_cell.angle_gamma   90.00
#
_symmetry.space_group_name_H-M   'P 1'
#
loop_
_entity.id
_entity.type
_entity.pdbx_description
1 polymer ?
#
loop_
_entity_poly.entity_id
_entity_poly.type
_entity_poly.pdbx_seq_one_letter_code
_entity_poly.pdbx_strand_id
1 'polypeptide(L)'
;MEEWISLGYLLSAALFIFGLKKLGHPRTAPFGNQLGALGMLVAVVTTILQMGLGDGIEWVLIGSGLVLGSLIGLWMAIRVEMTGMPELVALFNGFGGAASALVALSEIWRFIEGTSD
;
A
#
# COMPACT_ATOMS: atom_id res chain seq x y z
N MET A 1 8.65 21.11 9.91
CA MET A 1 7.70 21.30 8.79
C MET A 1 8.28 20.51 7.63
N GLU A 2 7.89 19.25 7.47
CA GLU A 2 8.34 18.44 6.35
C GLU A 2 7.30 18.61 5.22
N GLU A 3 7.20 19.81 4.65
CA GLU A 3 6.23 20.15 3.59
C GLU A 3 6.27 19.18 2.41
N TRP A 4 7.42 18.56 2.17
CA TRP A 4 7.61 17.57 1.12
C TRP A 4 6.77 16.29 1.33
N ILE A 5 6.41 15.92 2.56
CA ILE A 5 5.56 14.75 2.84
C ILE A 5 4.16 14.96 2.27
N SER A 6 3.57 16.13 2.58
CA SER A 6 2.25 16.52 2.06
C SER A 6 2.26 16.60 0.54
N LEU A 7 3.34 17.11 -0.06
CA LEU A 7 3.52 17.12 -1.51
C LEU A 7 3.63 15.71 -2.10
N GLY A 8 4.33 14.79 -1.41
CA GLY A 8 4.42 13.37 -1.80
C GLY A 8 3.05 12.69 -1.82
N TYR A 9 2.24 12.88 -0.78
CA TYR A 9 0.87 12.36 -0.72
C TYR A 9 -0.04 13.01 -1.77
N LEU A 10 0.07 14.31 -2.00
CA LEU A 10 -0.68 15.01 -3.05
C LEU A 10 -0.32 14.48 -4.44
N LEU A 11 0.97 14.28 -4.72
CA LEU A 11 1.45 13.70 -5.98
C LEU A 11 0.94 12.28 -6.17
N SER A 12 1.02 11.43 -5.13
CA SER A 12 0.46 10.08 -5.16
C SER A 12 -1.04 10.07 -5.46
N ALA A 13 -1.82 10.92 -4.76
CA ALA A 13 -3.24 11.05 -4.99
C ALA A 13 -3.56 11.49 -6.43
N ALA A 14 -2.81 12.45 -6.97
CA ALA A 14 -2.96 12.86 -8.36
C ALA A 14 -2.69 11.71 -9.34
N LEU A 15 -1.61 10.94 -9.13
CA LEU A 15 -1.27 9.77 -9.95
C LEU A 15 -2.39 8.71 -9.92
N PHE A 16 -2.97 8.43 -8.75
CA PHE A 16 -4.11 7.51 -8.64
C PHE A 16 -5.34 8.01 -9.40
N ILE A 17 -5.69 9.30 -9.27
CA ILE A 17 -6.83 9.90 -9.97
C ILE A 17 -6.65 9.77 -11.49
N PHE A 18 -5.47 10.13 -12.01
CA PHE A 18 -5.19 10.01 -13.44
C PHE A 18 -5.10 8.55 -13.90
N GLY A 19 -4.57 7.65 -13.06
CA GLY A 19 -4.53 6.21 -13.30
C GLY A 19 -5.93 5.62 -13.47
N LEU A 20 -6.82 5.85 -12.50
CA LEU A 20 -8.23 5.42 -12.54
C LEU A 20 -8.97 6.00 -13.76
N LYS A 21 -8.76 7.29 -14.06
CA LYS A 21 -9.34 7.92 -15.26
C LYS A 21 -8.91 7.21 -16.55
N LYS A 22 -7.65 6.78 -16.66
CA LYS A 22 -7.10 6.10 -17.84
C LYS A 22 -7.51 4.63 -17.92
N LEU A 23 -7.81 3.98 -16.80
CA LEU A 23 -8.35 2.61 -16.76
C LEU A 23 -9.74 2.50 -17.40
N GLY A 24 -10.53 3.59 -17.42
CA GLY A 24 -11.85 3.63 -18.03
C GLY A 24 -11.91 3.51 -19.56
N HIS A 25 -10.77 3.39 -20.25
CA HIS A 25 -10.73 3.16 -21.71
C HIS A 25 -9.71 2.07 -22.06
N PRO A 26 -10.07 1.03 -22.84
CA PRO A 26 -9.18 -0.09 -23.14
C PRO A 26 -7.83 0.31 -23.75
N ARG A 27 -7.82 1.32 -24.63
CA ARG A 27 -6.60 1.81 -25.28
C ARG A 27 -5.62 2.46 -24.30
N THR A 28 -6.11 3.02 -23.19
CA THR A 28 -5.29 3.70 -22.17
C THR A 28 -5.11 2.89 -20.90
N ALA A 29 -5.78 1.74 -20.77
CA ALA A 29 -5.78 0.93 -19.56
C ALA A 29 -4.38 0.47 -19.09
N PRO A 30 -3.46 0.01 -19.98
CA PRO A 30 -2.12 -0.37 -19.54
C PRO A 30 -1.34 0.80 -18.92
N PHE A 31 -1.49 1.99 -19.50
CA PHE A 31 -0.86 3.21 -18.97
C PHE A 31 -1.53 3.66 -17.66
N GLY A 32 -2.85 3.53 -17.56
CA GLY A 32 -3.57 3.81 -16.31
C GLY A 32 -3.10 2.93 -15.15
N ASN A 33 -2.85 1.65 -15.42
CA ASN A 33 -2.30 0.73 -14.43
C ASN A 33 -0.88 1.14 -13.98
N GLN A 34 -0.02 1.55 -14.92
CA GLN A 34 1.34 2.03 -14.60
C GLN A 34 1.31 3.30 -13.73
N LEU A 35 0.41 4.24 -14.01
CA LEU A 35 0.23 5.43 -13.17
C LEU A 35 -0.23 5.06 -11.75
N GLY A 36 -1.14 4.10 -11.62
CA GLY A 36 -1.55 3.58 -10.31
C GLY A 36 -0.39 2.93 -9.55
N ALA A 37 0.42 2.11 -10.23
CA ALA A 37 1.62 1.50 -9.63
C ALA A 37 2.63 2.55 -9.15
N LEU A 38 2.85 3.60 -9.96
CA LEU A 38 3.71 4.73 -9.59
C LEU A 38 3.14 5.51 -8.40
N GLY A 39 1.83 5.75 -8.38
CA GLY A 39 1.14 6.39 -7.26
C GLY A 39 1.34 5.62 -5.95
N MET A 40 1.18 4.29 -5.99
CA MET A 40 1.43 3.43 -4.82
C MET A 40 2.89 3.49 -4.37
N LEU A 41 3.85 3.43 -5.31
CA LEU A 41 5.27 3.52 -5.01
C LEU A 41 5.61 4.84 -4.30
N VAL A 42 5.12 5.98 -4.81
CA VAL A 42 5.33 7.30 -4.21
C VAL A 42 4.75 7.35 -2.79
N ALA A 43 3.55 6.79 -2.56
CA ALA A 43 2.96 6.73 -1.22
C ALA A 43 3.85 5.95 -0.24
N VAL A 44 4.24 4.72 -0.61
CA VAL A 44 5.08 3.87 0.26
C VAL A 44 6.41 4.55 0.59
N VAL A 45 7.11 5.09 -0.41
CA VAL A 45 8.39 5.78 -0.19
C VAL A 45 8.21 7.00 0.71
N THR A 46 7.18 7.80 0.47
CA THR A 46 6.88 8.99 1.30
C THR A 46 6.64 8.61 2.76
N THR A 47 5.85 7.56 3.01
CA THR A 47 5.56 7.09 4.37
C THR A 47 6.80 6.49 5.05
N ILE A 48 7.61 5.71 4.33
CA ILE A 48 8.87 5.15 4.87
C ILE A 48 9.83 6.27 5.29
N LEU A 49 10.00 7.28 4.43
CA LEU A 49 10.85 8.44 4.74
C LEU A 49 10.27 9.28 5.90
N GLN A 50 8.95 9.45 5.96
CA GLN A 50 8.27 10.15 7.05
C GLN A 50 8.46 9.46 8.41
N MET A 51 8.43 8.13 8.44
CA MET A 51 8.60 7.37 9.68
C MET A 51 9.96 7.62 10.34
N GLY A 52 10.96 8.12 9.58
CA GLY A 52 12.27 8.46 10.13
C GLY A 52 12.92 7.26 10.83
N LEU A 53 12.75 6.08 10.24
CA LEU A 53 13.14 4.80 10.83
C LEU A 53 14.63 4.85 11.21
N GLY A 54 14.91 4.85 12.51
CA GLY A 54 16.28 4.83 13.05
C GLY A 54 16.93 3.46 12.90
N ASP A 55 18.14 3.28 13.46
CA ASP A 55 18.92 2.03 13.41
C ASP A 55 18.33 0.86 14.25
N GLY A 56 17.03 0.88 14.53
CA GLY A 56 16.31 -0.10 15.35
C GLY A 56 15.75 -1.29 14.58
N ILE A 57 15.14 -2.22 15.32
CA ILE A 57 14.45 -3.40 14.77
C ILE A 57 13.26 -3.03 13.86
N GLU A 58 12.69 -1.84 14.01
CA GLU A 58 11.53 -1.35 13.25
C GLU A 58 11.79 -1.36 11.73
N TRP A 59 12.99 -0.94 11.29
CA TRP A 59 13.37 -0.99 9.87
C TRP A 59 13.38 -2.44 9.36
N VAL A 60 13.89 -3.37 10.16
CA VAL A 60 13.95 -4.80 9.81
C VAL A 60 12.55 -5.38 9.70
N LEU A 61 11.64 -5.05 10.62
CA LEU A 61 10.26 -5.54 10.60
C LEU A 61 9.47 -4.99 9.40
N ILE A 62 9.54 -3.68 9.15
CA ILE A 62 8.82 -3.07 8.01
C ILE A 62 9.42 -3.56 6.68
N GLY A 63 10.75 -3.55 6.57
CA GLY A 63 11.45 -4.00 5.37
C GLY A 63 11.18 -5.47 5.05
N SER A 64 11.26 -6.36 6.06
CA SER A 64 10.94 -7.78 5.87
C SER A 64 9.47 -8.01 5.53
N GLY A 65 8.54 -7.31 6.19
CA GLY A 65 7.12 -7.37 5.88
C GLY A 65 6.81 -6.96 4.44
N LEU A 66 7.39 -5.84 3.98
CA LEU A 66 7.22 -5.35 2.61
C LEU A 66 7.79 -6.35 1.59
N VAL A 67 8.99 -6.89 1.82
CA VAL A 67 9.64 -7.85 0.93
C VAL A 67 8.85 -9.16 0.87
N LEU A 68 8.53 -9.76 2.03
CA LEU A 68 7.81 -11.03 2.09
C LEU A 68 6.41 -10.91 1.49
N GLY A 69 5.66 -9.86 1.87
CA GLY A 69 4.32 -9.61 1.33
C GLY A 69 4.33 -9.39 -0.18
N SER A 70 5.28 -8.60 -0.70
CA SER A 70 5.40 -8.34 -2.13
C SER A 70 5.79 -9.60 -2.91
N LEU A 71 6.70 -10.42 -2.39
CA LEU A 71 7.12 -11.68 -3.03
C LEU A 71 5.98 -12.69 -3.09
N ILE A 72 5.25 -12.87 -1.99
CA ILE A 72 4.09 -13.77 -1.94
C ILE A 72 2.99 -13.26 -2.88
N GLY A 73 2.70 -11.95 -2.84
CA GLY A 73 1.71 -11.33 -3.73
C GLY A 73 2.05 -11.49 -5.21
N LEU A 74 3.32 -11.24 -5.58
CA LEU A 74 3.81 -11.41 -6.94
C LEU A 74 3.72 -12.87 -7.40
N TRP A 75 4.13 -13.80 -6.54
CA TRP A 75 4.05 -15.23 -6.83
C TRP A 75 2.61 -15.68 -7.07
N MET A 76 1.67 -15.29 -6.19
CA MET A 76 0.24 -15.60 -6.38
C MET A 76 -0.32 -14.98 -7.66
N ALA A 77 0.03 -13.72 -7.97
CA ALA A 77 -0.46 -13.01 -9.14
C ALA A 77 -0.01 -13.62 -10.47
N ILE A 78 1.21 -14.18 -10.54
CA ILE A 78 1.73 -14.79 -11.77
C ILE A 78 1.27 -16.25 -11.92
N ARG A 79 1.02 -16.95 -10.80
CA ARG A 79 0.71 -18.39 -10.82
C ARG A 79 -0.77 -18.71 -11.09
N VAL A 80 -1.68 -17.76 -10.83
CA VAL A 80 -3.13 -17.99 -10.97
C VAL A 80 -3.54 -18.11 -12.44
N GLU A 81 -4.53 -18.96 -12.71
CA GLU A 81 -5.17 -19.05 -14.02
C GLU A 81 -6.10 -17.86 -14.26
N MET A 82 -6.28 -17.44 -15.52
CA MET A 82 -7.16 -16.32 -15.87
C MET A 82 -8.64 -16.54 -15.47
N THR A 83 -9.04 -17.80 -15.31
CA THR A 83 -10.36 -18.22 -14.79
C THR A 83 -10.52 -17.96 -13.30
N GLY A 84 -9.43 -18.04 -12.52
CA GLY A 84 -9.38 -17.81 -11.07
C GLY A 84 -9.09 -16.37 -10.66
N MET A 85 -9.12 -15.43 -11.62
CA MET A 85 -8.88 -14.02 -11.37
C MET A 85 -9.88 -13.40 -10.38
N PRO A 86 -11.20 -13.70 -10.44
CA PRO A 86 -12.15 -13.18 -9.45
C PRO A 86 -11.80 -13.56 -8.00
N GLU A 87 -11.40 -14.81 -7.77
CA GLU A 87 -11.02 -15.34 -6.45
C GLU A 87 -9.74 -14.70 -5.93
N LEU A 88 -8.73 -14.53 -6.80
CA LEU A 88 -7.50 -13.85 -6.41
C LEU A 88 -7.76 -12.38 -6.02
N VAL A 89 -8.63 -11.69 -6.77
CA VAL A 89 -9.03 -10.30 -6.44
C VAL A 89 -9.75 -10.24 -5.09
N ALA A 90 -10.66 -11.19 -4.82
CA ALA A 90 -11.34 -11.28 -3.53
C ALA A 90 -10.35 -11.51 -2.37
N LEU A 91 -9.36 -12.39 -2.56
CA LEU A 91 -8.32 -12.66 -1.58
C LEU A 91 -7.47 -11.41 -1.29
N PHE A 92 -7.01 -10.69 -2.32
CA PHE A 92 -6.23 -9.46 -2.14
C PHE A 92 -7.04 -8.35 -1.47
N ASN A 93 -8.35 -8.23 -1.79
CA ASN A 93 -9.22 -7.31 -1.07
C ASN A 93 -9.36 -7.70 0.41
N GLY A 94 -9.50 -9.00 0.70
CA GLY A 94 -9.51 -9.55 2.05
C GLY A 94 -8.24 -9.22 2.84
N PHE A 95 -7.05 -9.36 2.24
CA PHE A 95 -5.79 -8.96 2.91
C PHE A 95 -5.72 -7.45 3.18
N GLY A 96 -6.22 -6.61 2.27
CA GLY A 96 -6.33 -5.16 2.51
C GLY A 96 -7.27 -4.82 3.67
N GLY A 97 -8.40 -5.53 3.78
CA GLY A 97 -9.32 -5.42 4.91
C GLY A 97 -8.69 -5.88 6.23
N ALA A 98 -8.01 -7.02 6.23
CA ALA A 98 -7.30 -7.53 7.40
C ALA A 98 -6.19 -6.58 7.87
N ALA A 99 -5.41 -6.00 6.95
CA ALA A 99 -4.40 -4.99 7.27
C ALA A 99 -5.04 -3.76 7.95
N SER A 100 -6.16 -3.27 7.41
CA SER A 100 -6.89 -2.13 7.99
C SER A 100 -7.41 -2.44 9.39
N ALA A 101 -7.93 -3.66 9.61
CA ALA A 101 -8.38 -4.12 10.92
C ALA A 101 -7.24 -4.20 11.94
N LEU A 102 -6.06 -4.68 11.54
CA LEU A 102 -4.87 -4.74 12.40
C LEU A 102 -4.37 -3.34 12.77
N VAL A 103 -4.36 -2.39 11.82
CA VAL A 103 -4.00 -0.99 12.10
C VAL A 103 -4.99 -0.37 13.09
N ALA A 104 -6.30 -0.57 12.88
CA ALA A 104 -7.33 -0.09 13.80
C ALA A 104 -7.18 -0.69 15.20
N LEU A 105 -6.91 -2.00 15.30
CA LEU A 105 -6.64 -2.67 16.57
C LEU A 105 -5.42 -2.05 17.26
N SER A 106 -4.29 -1.92 16.56
CA SER A 106 -3.06 -1.31 17.08
C SER A 106 -3.30 0.09 17.64
N GLU A 107 -4.11 0.90 16.94
CA GLU A 107 -4.45 2.25 17.38
C GLU A 107 -5.33 2.26 18.64
N ILE A 108 -6.32 1.37 18.71
CA ILE A 108 -7.17 1.22 19.91
C ILE A 108 -6.36 0.80 21.13
N TRP A 109 -5.46 -0.18 20.98
CA TRP A 109 -4.59 -0.62 22.07
C TRP A 109 -3.72 0.53 22.59
N ARG A 110 -3.10 1.30 21.68
CA ARG A 110 -2.33 2.49 22.05
C ARG A 110 -3.17 3.52 22.80
N PHE A 111 -4.41 3.75 22.38
CA PHE A 111 -5.32 4.70 23.04
C PHE A 111 -5.68 4.25 24.47
N ILE A 112 -5.95 2.95 24.67
CA ILE A 112 -6.27 2.39 25.99
C ILE A 112 -5.07 2.48 26.94
N GLU A 113 -3.88 2.12 26.47
CA GLU A 113 -2.64 2.24 27.26
C GLU A 113 -2.36 3.69 27.63
N GLY A 114 -2.46 4.62 26.68
CA GLY A 114 -2.27 6.05 26.93
C GLY A 114 -3.34 6.72 27.79
N THR A 115 -4.46 6.05 28.09
CA THR A 115 -5.48 6.49 29.06
C THR A 115 -5.23 5.92 30.46
N SER A 116 -4.32 4.95 30.58
CA SER A 116 -3.99 4.27 31.85
C SER A 116 -2.85 4.93 32.63
N ASP A 117 -2.23 5.98 32.07
CA ASP A 117 -1.28 6.91 32.70
C ASP A 117 -1.97 8.27 33.00
#